data_AF-A0A957MCM7-F1
#
_entry.id   AF-A0A957MCM7-F1
#
_cell.length_a   1.000
_cell.length_b   1.000
_cell.length_c   1.000
_cell.angle_alpha   90.00
_cell.angle_beta   90.00
_cell.angle_gamma   90.00
#
_symmetry.space_group_name_H-M   'P 1'
#
loop_
_entity.id
_entity.type
_entity.pdbx_description
1 polymer ?
#
loop_
_entity_poly.entity_id
_entity_poly.type
_entity_poly.pdbx_seq_one_letter_code
_entity_poly.pdbx_strand_id
1 'polypeptide(L)'
;ATVHFPIALLLLGSLLALVHLFRRPAVDLRLTVWLLLGLGWLGGAVAVLTGLLAQIDLPPDAPYRAVLNFHIGTGLAVLVLYGFLLYRGWLFRGAKAQKARQKRGDATADLLDDAGARGWIAAVVVLGALLIVATGWYGGQLVYQFGVNVQ
;
A
#
# COMPACT_ATOMS: atom_id res chain seq x y z
N ALA A 1 0.15 18.47 6.26
CA ALA A 1 1.16 17.44 6.60
C ALA A 1 0.62 16.00 6.58
N THR A 2 -0.70 15.79 6.61
CA THR A 2 -1.38 14.49 6.73
C THR A 2 -1.27 13.57 5.51
N VAL A 3 -1.05 14.10 4.29
CA VAL A 3 -0.99 13.32 3.05
C VAL A 3 0.34 12.58 2.81
N HIS A 4 1.45 13.04 3.40
CA HIS A 4 2.77 12.41 3.21
C HIS A 4 3.01 11.23 4.16
N PHE A 5 2.32 11.21 5.30
CA PHE A 5 2.53 10.20 6.33
C PHE A 5 2.16 8.77 5.87
N PRO A 6 1.01 8.53 5.20
CA PRO A 6 0.69 7.20 4.68
C PRO A 6 1.66 6.70 3.61
N ILE A 7 2.13 7.59 2.74
CA ILE A 7 3.07 7.31 1.65
C ILE A 7 4.39 6.78 2.23
N ALA A 8 4.96 7.48 3.21
CA ALA A 8 6.22 7.08 3.84
C ALA A 8 6.11 5.70 4.51
N LEU A 9 5.01 5.43 5.21
CA LEU A 9 4.78 4.14 5.87
C LEU A 9 4.67 2.99 4.86
N LEU A 10 3.91 3.16 3.78
CA LEU A 10 3.76 2.12 2.74
C LEU A 10 5.08 1.87 2.01
N LEU A 11 5.84 2.92 1.66
CA LEU A 11 7.14 2.78 1.00
C LEU A 11 8.17 2.10 1.92
N LEU A 12 8.28 2.54 3.18
CA LEU A 12 9.19 1.92 4.14
C LEU A 12 8.80 0.46 4.43
N GLY A 13 7.51 0.19 4.64
CA GLY A 13 7.01 -1.17 4.84
C GLY A 13 7.30 -2.07 3.63
N SER A 14 7.18 -1.55 2.41
CA SER A 14 7.50 -2.26 1.17
C SER A 14 8.99 -2.55 1.05
N LEU A 15 9.84 -1.57 1.37
CA LEU A 15 11.29 -1.74 1.39
C LEU A 15 11.70 -2.81 2.41
N LEU A 16 11.17 -2.75 3.63
CA LEU A 16 11.47 -3.74 4.67
C LEU A 16 10.94 -5.13 4.30
N ALA A 17 9.78 -5.22 3.63
CA ALA A 17 9.28 -6.48 3.10
C ALA A 17 10.26 -7.07 2.07
N LEU A 18 10.75 -6.27 1.11
CA LEU A 18 11.75 -6.72 0.15
C LEU A 18 13.06 -7.14 0.85
N VAL A 19 13.54 -6.36 1.81
CA VAL A 19 14.73 -6.73 2.60
C VAL A 19 14.52 -8.06 3.32
N HIS A 20 13.37 -8.27 3.95
CA HIS A 20 13.03 -9.54 4.60
C HIS A 20 13.03 -10.70 3.61
N LEU A 21 12.36 -10.54 2.46
CA LEU A 21 12.23 -11.58 1.43
C LEU A 21 13.55 -11.98 0.79
N PHE A 22 14.47 -11.03 0.58
CA PHE A 22 15.71 -11.26 -0.18
C PHE A 22 16.98 -11.41 0.67
N ARG A 23 17.03 -10.81 1.86
CA ARG A 23 18.22 -10.85 2.73
C ARG A 23 18.04 -11.64 4.01
N ARG A 24 16.79 -11.90 4.45
CA ARG A 24 16.48 -12.61 5.71
C ARG A 24 17.35 -12.12 6.88
N PRO A 25 17.21 -10.85 7.29
CA PRO A 25 18.03 -10.28 8.35
C PRO A 25 17.86 -11.05 9.66
N ALA A 26 18.90 -11.02 10.51
CA ALA A 26 18.86 -11.66 11.82
C ALA A 26 17.81 -11.04 12.77
N VAL A 27 17.44 -9.78 12.54
CA VAL A 27 16.37 -9.09 13.25
C VAL A 27 15.03 -9.45 12.63
N ASP A 28 14.05 -9.81 13.46
CA ASP A 28 12.68 -10.05 13.00
C ASP A 28 12.00 -8.75 12.59
N LEU A 29 11.85 -8.54 11.28
CA LEU A 29 11.20 -7.36 10.72
C LEU A 29 9.70 -7.55 10.48
N ARG A 30 9.14 -8.76 10.68
CA ARG A 30 7.78 -9.11 10.22
C ARG A 30 6.73 -8.20 10.86
N LEU A 31 6.81 -8.03 12.18
CA LEU A 31 5.88 -7.16 12.90
C LEU A 31 5.96 -5.71 12.37
N THR A 32 7.17 -5.18 12.21
CA THR A 32 7.39 -3.83 11.70
C THR A 32 6.85 -3.67 10.28
N VAL A 33 7.08 -4.63 9.39
CA VAL A 33 6.53 -4.64 8.03
C VAL A 33 5.01 -4.57 8.07
N TRP A 34 4.35 -5.46 8.83
CA TRP A 34 2.89 -5.49 8.89
C TRP A 34 2.29 -4.24 9.53
N LEU A 35 2.93 -3.68 10.55
CA LEU A 35 2.50 -2.43 11.18
C LEU A 35 2.59 -1.25 10.21
N LEU A 36 3.74 -1.09 9.53
CA LEU A 36 3.92 0.01 8.57
C LEU A 36 2.96 -0.10 7.40
N LEU A 37 2.80 -1.30 6.83
CA LEU A 37 1.85 -1.52 5.74
C LEU A 37 0.41 -1.31 6.19
N GLY A 38 0.03 -1.79 7.38
CA GLY A 38 -1.30 -1.64 7.93
C GLY A 38 -1.67 -0.20 8.24
N LEU A 39 -0.81 0.52 8.97
CA LEU A 39 -1.01 1.93 9.31
C LEU A 39 -0.97 2.82 8.08
N GLY A 40 -0.04 2.55 7.14
CA GLY A 40 0.03 3.24 5.87
C GLY A 40 -1.23 3.03 5.02
N TRP A 41 -1.77 1.81 4.99
CA TRP A 41 -3.01 1.53 4.27
C TRP A 41 -4.23 2.19 4.90
N LEU A 42 -4.37 2.16 6.23
CA LEU A 42 -5.46 2.86 6.94
C LEU A 42 -5.39 4.38 6.71
N GLY A 43 -4.21 4.98 6.84
CA GLY A 43 -4.01 6.39 6.56
C GLY A 43 -4.29 6.73 5.09
N GLY A 44 -3.91 5.86 4.17
CA GLY A 44 -4.21 5.99 2.74
C GLY A 44 -5.72 5.92 2.46
N ALA A 45 -6.45 5.05 3.16
CA ALA A 45 -7.90 4.92 3.00
C ALA A 45 -8.62 6.19 3.43
N VAL A 46 -8.20 6.80 4.55
CA VAL A 46 -8.69 8.10 5.00
C VAL A 46 -8.37 9.18 3.96
N ALA A 47 -7.13 9.24 3.46
CA ALA A 47 -6.73 10.24 2.47
C ALA A 47 -7.53 10.14 1.16
N VAL A 48 -7.75 8.93 0.66
CA VAL A 48 -8.60 8.69 -0.52
C VAL A 48 -10.04 9.10 -0.24
N LEU A 49 -10.61 8.73 0.90
CA LEU A 49 -11.98 9.11 1.24
C LEU A 49 -12.14 10.63 1.29
N THR A 50 -11.25 11.33 1.99
CA THR A 50 -11.29 12.79 2.07
C THR A 50 -11.06 13.46 0.72
N GLY A 51 -10.18 12.89 -0.12
CA GLY A 51 -9.93 13.39 -1.47
C GLY A 51 -11.13 13.24 -2.41
N LEU A 52 -11.81 12.09 -2.35
CA LEU A 52 -13.03 11.84 -3.13
C LEU A 52 -14.19 12.74 -2.69
N LEU A 53 -14.31 13.04 -1.39
CA LEU A 53 -15.30 14.00 -0.90
C LEU A 53 -15.00 15.41 -1.40
N ALA A 54 -13.73 15.86 -1.33
CA ALA A 54 -13.31 17.16 -1.83
C ALA A 54 -13.50 17.32 -3.35
N GLN A 55 -13.48 16.21 -4.11
CA GLN A 55 -13.71 16.22 -5.55
C GLN A 55 -15.14 16.64 -5.94
N ILE A 56 -16.13 16.46 -5.06
CA ILE A 56 -17.55 16.75 -5.35
C ILE A 56 -17.75 18.22 -5.73
N ASP A 57 -16.94 19.12 -5.17
CA ASP A 57 -17.03 20.55 -5.38
C ASP A 57 -16.20 21.05 -6.59
N LEU A 58 -15.54 20.15 -7.33
CA LEU A 58 -14.72 20.52 -8.47
C LEU A 58 -15.56 20.69 -9.76
N PRO A 59 -15.24 21.67 -10.62
CA PRO A 59 -15.91 21.85 -11.90
C PRO A 59 -15.80 20.58 -12.79
N PRO A 60 -16.89 20.13 -13.45
CA PRO A 60 -16.87 18.90 -14.24
C PRO A 60 -15.94 18.97 -15.46
N ASP A 61 -15.68 20.17 -15.99
CA ASP A 61 -14.87 20.41 -17.20
C ASP A 61 -13.52 21.07 -16.88
N ALA A 62 -12.97 20.83 -15.69
CA ALA A 62 -11.69 21.39 -15.29
C ALA A 62 -10.53 20.93 -16.22
N PRO A 63 -9.60 21.82 -16.60
CA PRO A 63 -8.51 21.50 -17.53
C PRO A 63 -7.54 20.43 -16.99
N TYR A 64 -7.50 20.23 -15.67
CA TYR A 64 -6.66 19.22 -15.00
C TYR A 64 -7.36 17.87 -14.77
N ARG A 65 -8.57 17.66 -15.31
CA ARG A 65 -9.38 16.45 -15.05
C ARG A 65 -8.65 15.15 -15.39
N ALA A 66 -7.86 15.13 -16.46
CA ALA A 66 -7.06 13.95 -16.82
C ALA A 66 -6.03 13.63 -15.72
N VAL A 67 -5.28 14.63 -15.26
CA VAL A 67 -4.28 14.50 -14.18
C VAL A 67 -4.96 14.07 -12.88
N LEU A 68 -6.11 14.65 -12.57
CA LEU A 68 -6.91 14.29 -11.39
C LEU A 68 -7.37 12.82 -11.44
N ASN A 69 -7.87 12.35 -12.59
CA ASN A 69 -8.30 10.97 -12.76
C ASN A 69 -7.12 9.99 -12.62
N PHE A 70 -5.95 10.33 -13.14
CA PHE A 70 -4.74 9.52 -12.92
C PHE A 70 -4.34 9.47 -11.45
N HIS A 71 -4.33 10.61 -10.76
CA HIS A 71 -4.05 10.68 -9.32
C HIS A 71 -5.02 9.82 -8.49
N ILE A 72 -6.32 9.92 -8.76
CA ILE A 72 -7.36 9.12 -8.09
C ILE A 72 -7.19 7.64 -8.42
N GLY A 73 -7.01 7.31 -9.71
CA GLY A 73 -6.88 5.94 -10.18
C GLY A 73 -5.68 5.23 -9.56
N THR A 74 -4.52 5.89 -9.51
CA THR A 74 -3.33 5.31 -8.88
C THR A 74 -3.50 5.19 -7.37
N GLY A 75 -4.15 6.17 -6.70
CA GLY A 75 -4.46 6.09 -5.27
C GLY A 75 -5.39 4.93 -4.91
N LEU A 76 -6.45 4.70 -5.69
CA LEU A 76 -7.35 3.56 -5.53
C LEU A 76 -6.65 2.23 -5.81
N ALA A 77 -5.79 2.17 -6.83
CA ALA A 77 -5.00 0.99 -7.13
C ALA A 77 -4.05 0.62 -5.98
N VAL A 78 -3.40 1.61 -5.35
CA VAL A 78 -2.60 1.40 -4.13
C VAL A 78 -3.44 0.77 -3.02
N LEU A 79 -4.65 1.30 -2.75
CA LEU A 79 -5.53 0.73 -1.72
C LEU A 79 -5.93 -0.71 -1.99
N VAL A 80 -6.33 -1.03 -3.22
CA VAL A 80 -6.71 -2.39 -3.59
C VAL A 80 -5.52 -3.33 -3.43
N LEU A 81 -4.35 -2.92 -3.89
CA LEU A 81 -3.17 -3.79 -3.96
C LEU A 81 -2.56 -4.08 -2.58
N TYR A 82 -2.40 -3.06 -1.73
CA TYR A 82 -1.97 -3.28 -0.34
C TYR A 82 -3.07 -3.90 0.52
N GLY A 83 -4.35 -3.57 0.26
CA GLY A 83 -5.49 -4.22 0.91
C GLY A 83 -5.51 -5.72 0.64
N PHE A 84 -5.25 -6.13 -0.61
CA PHE A 84 -5.07 -7.52 -0.98
C PHE A 84 -3.92 -8.17 -0.20
N LEU A 85 -2.74 -7.55 -0.14
CA LEU A 85 -1.61 -8.09 0.60
C LEU A 85 -1.91 -8.28 2.10
N LEU A 86 -2.52 -7.26 2.73
CA LEU A 86 -2.91 -7.30 4.14
C LEU A 86 -3.97 -8.38 4.39
N TYR A 87 -4.97 -8.49 3.51
CA TYR A 87 -6.01 -9.51 3.58
C TYR A 87 -5.42 -10.93 3.45
N ARG A 88 -4.50 -11.15 2.51
CA ARG A 88 -3.78 -12.42 2.36
C ARG A 88 -2.95 -12.75 3.60
N GLY A 89 -2.25 -11.76 4.16
CA GLY A 89 -1.51 -11.92 5.41
C GLY A 89 -2.42 -12.30 6.59
N TRP A 90 -3.57 -11.65 6.71
CA TRP A 90 -4.58 -11.96 7.73
C TRP A 90 -5.14 -13.38 7.57
N LEU A 91 -5.54 -13.78 6.37
CA LEU A 91 -6.00 -15.14 6.07
C LEU A 91 -4.94 -16.19 6.41
N PHE A 92 -3.68 -15.91 6.06
CA PHE A 92 -2.56 -16.82 6.31
C PHE A 92 -2.35 -17.05 7.81
N ARG A 93 -2.39 -15.98 8.62
CA ARG A 93 -2.29 -16.04 10.09
C ARG A 93 -3.54 -16.55 10.80
N GLY A 94 -4.63 -16.82 10.07
CA GLY A 94 -5.87 -17.32 10.65
C GLY A 94 -5.67 -18.69 11.32
N ALA A 95 -6.24 -18.87 12.52
CA ALA A 95 -6.06 -20.09 13.32
C ALA A 95 -6.43 -21.38 12.56
N LYS A 96 -7.47 -21.34 11.73
CA LYS A 96 -7.87 -22.47 10.87
C LYS A 96 -6.79 -22.80 9.83
N ALA A 97 -6.25 -21.78 9.16
CA ALA A 97 -5.20 -21.96 8.15
C ALA A 97 -3.90 -22.45 8.79
N GLN A 98 -3.53 -21.93 9.95
CA GLN A 98 -2.36 -22.37 10.71
C GLN A 98 -2.46 -23.83 11.13
N LYS A 99 -3.59 -24.26 11.72
CA LYS A 99 -3.82 -25.67 12.07
C LYS A 99 -3.74 -26.59 10.86
N ALA A 100 -4.29 -26.17 9.72
CA ALA A 100 -4.25 -26.94 8.48
C ALA A 100 -2.84 -27.08 7.88
N ARG A 101 -1.94 -26.12 8.13
CA ARG A 101 -0.54 -26.15 7.71
C ARG A 101 0.31 -27.01 8.64
N GLN A 102 0.11 -26.87 9.96
CA GLN A 102 0.75 -27.72 10.96
C GLN A 102 0.44 -29.21 10.76
N LYS A 103 -0.81 -29.57 10.40
CA LYS A 103 -1.19 -30.96 10.05
C LYS A 103 -0.42 -31.52 8.85
N ARG A 104 0.10 -30.67 7.97
CA ARG A 104 0.91 -31.05 6.80
C ARG A 104 2.42 -31.00 7.08
N GLY A 105 2.82 -30.75 8.33
CA GLY A 105 4.21 -30.60 8.72
C GLY A 105 4.82 -29.23 8.35
N ASP A 106 4.01 -28.26 7.91
CA ASP A 106 4.47 -26.91 7.60
C ASP A 106 4.44 -26.03 8.86
N ALA A 107 5.62 -25.65 9.33
CA ALA A 107 5.84 -24.80 10.50
C ALA A 107 5.89 -23.30 10.19
N THR A 108 5.69 -22.89 8.93
CA THR A 108 5.76 -21.48 8.50
C THR A 108 4.71 -20.66 9.26
N ALA A 109 5.14 -19.65 10.02
CA ALA A 109 4.23 -18.88 10.87
C ALA A 109 3.64 -17.66 10.14
N ASP A 110 4.44 -16.98 9.31
CA ASP A 110 4.06 -15.75 8.62
C ASP A 110 4.15 -15.88 7.10
N LEU A 111 3.30 -15.13 6.39
CA LEU A 111 3.23 -15.17 4.94
C LEU A 111 4.53 -14.67 4.28
N LEU A 112 5.26 -13.77 4.95
CA LEU A 112 6.56 -13.29 4.49
C LEU A 112 7.66 -14.36 4.51
N ASP A 113 7.44 -15.47 5.23
CA ASP A 113 8.40 -16.57 5.29
C ASP A 113 8.06 -17.71 4.30
N ASP A 114 6.88 -17.66 3.67
CA ASP A 114 6.43 -18.66 2.73
C ASP A 114 7.19 -18.55 1.39
N ALA A 115 7.92 -19.61 1.04
CA ALA A 115 8.71 -19.65 -0.19
C ALA A 115 7.83 -19.57 -1.45
N GLY A 116 6.62 -20.15 -1.40
CA GLY A 116 5.66 -20.09 -2.50
C GLY A 116 5.11 -18.69 -2.73
N ALA A 117 5.04 -17.87 -1.67
CA ALA A 117 4.50 -16.53 -1.75
C ALA A 117 5.52 -15.44 -2.11
N ARG A 118 6.81 -15.70 -1.90
CA ARG A 118 7.89 -14.73 -2.07
C ARG A 118 7.82 -13.93 -3.37
N GLY A 119 7.66 -14.61 -4.51
CA GLY A 119 7.69 -13.96 -5.83
C GLY A 119 6.54 -12.98 -6.03
N TRP A 120 5.30 -13.40 -5.71
CA TRP A 120 4.14 -12.54 -5.90
C TRP A 120 4.08 -11.42 -4.86
N ILE A 121 4.53 -11.64 -3.61
CA ILE A 121 4.62 -10.57 -2.60
C ILE A 121 5.61 -9.51 -3.08
N ALA A 122 6.78 -9.91 -3.57
CA ALA A 122 7.77 -8.97 -4.12
C ALA A 122 7.18 -8.16 -5.29
N ALA A 123 6.48 -8.80 -6.22
CA ALA A 123 5.82 -8.12 -7.32
C ALA A 123 4.76 -7.10 -6.84
N VAL A 124 3.94 -7.50 -5.86
CA VAL A 124 2.93 -6.63 -5.24
C VAL A 124 3.61 -5.41 -4.59
N VAL A 125 4.56 -5.59 -3.68
CA VAL A 125 5.16 -4.42 -2.98
C VAL A 125 5.95 -3.50 -3.90
N VAL A 126 6.56 -4.02 -4.96
CA VAL A 126 7.22 -3.19 -6.00
C VAL A 126 6.19 -2.41 -6.81
N LEU A 127 5.14 -3.07 -7.30
CA LEU A 127 4.09 -2.40 -8.06
C LEU A 127 3.37 -1.35 -7.20
N GLY A 128 3.09 -1.66 -5.94
CA GLY A 128 2.53 -0.72 -4.97
C GLY A 128 3.42 0.52 -4.78
N ALA A 129 4.73 0.33 -4.61
CA ALA A 129 5.67 1.43 -4.50
C ALA A 129 5.71 2.32 -5.76
N LEU A 130 5.68 1.72 -6.96
CA LEU A 130 5.62 2.47 -8.22
C LEU A 130 4.32 3.29 -8.34
N LEU A 131 3.17 2.71 -7.97
CA LEU A 131 1.89 3.41 -7.96
C LEU A 131 1.85 4.55 -6.94
N ILE A 132 2.52 4.40 -5.78
CA ILE A 132 2.66 5.47 -4.79
C ILE A 132 3.45 6.65 -5.38
N VAL A 133 4.58 6.36 -6.06
CA VAL A 133 5.37 7.40 -6.74
C VAL A 133 4.54 8.11 -7.80
N ALA A 134 3.80 7.37 -8.63
CA ALA A 134 2.91 7.93 -9.64
C ALA A 134 1.81 8.82 -9.02
N THR A 135 1.17 8.35 -7.94
CA THR A 135 0.14 9.12 -7.21
C THR A 135 0.70 10.44 -6.70
N GLY A 136 1.89 10.40 -6.09
CA GLY A 136 2.58 11.61 -5.62
C GLY A 136 2.95 12.56 -6.75
N TRP A 137 3.41 12.03 -7.89
CA TRP A 137 3.74 12.83 -9.08
C TRP A 137 2.54 13.59 -9.64
N TYR A 138 1.40 12.91 -9.85
CA TYR A 138 0.18 13.55 -10.33
C TYR A 138 -0.40 14.52 -9.29
N GLY A 139 -0.32 14.17 -7.99
CA GLY A 139 -0.72 15.08 -6.91
C GLY A 139 0.12 16.36 -6.89
N GLY A 140 1.42 16.24 -7.12
CA GLY A 140 2.32 17.39 -7.27
C GLY A 140 1.95 18.27 -8.44
N GLN A 141 1.59 17.70 -9.60
CA GLN A 141 1.10 18.50 -10.74
C GLN A 141 -0.19 19.26 -10.40
N LEU A 142 -1.16 18.60 -9.75
CA LEU A 142 -2.42 19.24 -9.34
C LEU A 142 -2.17 20.47 -8.45
N VAL A 143 -1.23 20.38 -7.51
CA VAL A 143 -0.90 21.48 -6.59
C VAL A 143 -0.04 22.54 -7.28
N TYR A 144 1.10 22.16 -7.85
CA TYR A 144 2.12 23.11 -8.31
C TYR A 144 1.85 23.71 -9.69
N GLN A 145 1.10 23.02 -10.56
CA GLN A 145 0.77 23.54 -11.90
C GLN A 145 -0.64 24.12 -11.97
N PHE A 146 -1.59 23.50 -11.26
CA PHE A 146 -3.01 23.86 -11.37
C PHE A 146 -3.58 24.56 -10.13
N GLY A 147 -2.81 24.70 -9.04
CA GLY A 147 -3.25 25.41 -7.84
C GLY A 147 -4.44 24.74 -7.13
N VAL A 148 -4.67 23.44 -7.34
CA VAL A 148 -5.77 22.71 -6.71
C VAL A 148 -5.54 22.64 -5.20
N ASN A 149 -6.53 23.09 -4.42
CA ASN A 149 -6.51 23.11 -2.95
C ASN A 149 -5.41 23.99 -2.31
N VAL A 150 -4.96 25.06 -2.98
CA VAL A 150 -3.92 25.99 -2.46
C VAL A 150 -4.50 27.37 -2.06
N GLN A 151 -5.72 27.39 -1.52
CA GLN A 151 -6.33 28.63 -1.00
C GLN A 151 -5.76 29.04 0.36
#